data_AF-A0A8J7NXP8-F1
#
_entry.id   AF-A0A8J7NXP8-F1
#
_cell.length_a   1.000
_cell.length_b   1.000
_cell.length_c   1.000
_cell.angle_alpha   90.00
_cell.angle_beta   90.00
_cell.angle_gamma   90.00
#
_symmetry.space_group_name_H-M   'P 1'
#
loop_
_entity.id
_entity.type
_entity.pdbx_description
1 polymer ?
#
loop_
_entity_poly.entity_id
_entity_poly.type
_entity_poly.pdbx_seq_one_letter_code
_entity_poly.pdbx_strand_id
1 'polypeptide(L)'
;SERFLVVGPAGPVVVSPGEDAVLPCSLSPSISAVDLEIRWFRGDYNDHVCLYQNHMYVPQSTDSSYNGRADLFLQRITEGNVSLNLRSVIPSDDGPYKCMVVSSPYYEEAVINVRVTALGSQPSVSLHSPGGGQTQLLCRSEGWFPAPAVIWTDRDGHDVTSLSSTTVEKDSQGFLSVSSYIPVQQESNIFSCLVRGALPKPDWGSQLHIPNRDGHDVTSLSSTTVEKDSQGFLSVSSYIPVQQESNIFSCLVRGALPKPDWGSQLHIPTDVTLDPDTAHPELSLSEDGKRVRVGEEQDLPDNPERFDYTWCVLSREGLACGRHYWEVEGNEDWRIGVSRESAQRKGRFDFTPKGGYWGLECNSSPDSFQLSALTDPATDLPLSLRPRRLGVCVDIEERKVSFYIVESRTHIFTFTDMEFSQGEKIYPFLYTWDSDKDLVLLPPVHCGD
;
A
#
# COMPACT_ATOMS: atom_id res chain seq x y z
N SER A 1 -15.73 27.28 -37.99
CA SER A 1 -16.17 26.28 -37.01
C SER A 1 -15.10 25.22 -36.95
N GLU A 2 -14.35 25.22 -35.86
CA GLU A 2 -13.26 24.27 -35.65
C GLU A 2 -13.87 22.93 -35.23
N ARG A 3 -13.40 21.83 -35.83
CA ARG A 3 -13.83 20.48 -35.45
C ARG A 3 -12.86 19.93 -34.43
N PHE A 4 -13.35 19.69 -33.22
CA PHE A 4 -12.62 19.08 -32.11
C PHE A 4 -13.54 18.11 -31.38
N LEU A 5 -12.94 17.24 -30.57
CA LEU A 5 -13.59 16.41 -29.58
C LEU A 5 -13.19 16.90 -28.19
N VAL A 6 -14.09 16.71 -27.22
CA VAL A 6 -13.78 16.93 -25.80
C VAL A 6 -13.49 15.57 -25.17
N VAL A 7 -12.30 15.41 -24.61
CA VAL A 7 -11.81 14.14 -24.06
C VAL A 7 -11.66 14.28 -22.55
N GLY A 8 -12.34 13.40 -21.82
CA GLY A 8 -12.20 13.22 -20.37
C GLY A 8 -11.33 12.02 -20.00
N PRO A 9 -11.18 11.71 -18.70
CA PRO A 9 -10.41 10.56 -18.24
C PRO A 9 -11.13 9.24 -18.57
N ALA A 10 -10.36 8.16 -18.68
CA ALA A 10 -10.90 6.81 -18.89
C ALA A 10 -11.62 6.22 -17.66
N GLY A 11 -11.36 6.76 -16.46
CA GLY A 11 -11.93 6.29 -15.21
C GLY A 11 -12.34 7.43 -14.28
N PRO A 12 -12.99 7.13 -13.13
CA PRO A 12 -13.40 8.16 -12.18
C PRO A 12 -12.20 8.83 -11.51
N VAL A 13 -12.36 10.11 -11.18
CA VAL A 13 -11.41 10.87 -10.36
C VAL A 13 -11.75 10.61 -8.90
N VAL A 14 -10.89 9.87 -8.20
CA VAL A 14 -11.07 9.55 -6.78
C VAL A 14 -10.31 10.56 -5.93
N VAL A 15 -10.98 11.20 -4.98
CA VAL A 15 -10.40 12.25 -4.13
C VAL A 15 -10.89 12.14 -2.69
N SER A 16 -10.05 12.49 -1.72
CA SER A 16 -10.42 12.52 -0.30
C SER A 16 -10.97 13.89 0.08
N PRO A 17 -11.96 13.99 0.99
CA PRO A 17 -12.44 15.30 1.43
C PRO A 17 -11.33 16.19 1.99
N GLY A 18 -11.37 17.48 1.67
CA GLY A 18 -10.38 18.48 2.03
C GLY A 18 -9.22 18.62 1.03
N GLU A 19 -8.99 17.63 0.18
CA GLU A 19 -7.97 17.70 -0.88
C GLU A 19 -8.47 18.52 -2.09
N ASP A 20 -7.54 18.98 -2.91
CA ASP A 20 -7.83 19.59 -4.21
C ASP A 20 -7.87 18.50 -5.30
N ALA A 21 -8.79 18.62 -6.25
CA ALA A 21 -8.96 17.68 -7.36
C ALA A 21 -8.82 18.37 -8.71
N VAL A 22 -8.10 17.73 -9.63
CA VAL A 22 -8.12 18.11 -11.04
C VAL A 22 -9.07 17.18 -11.78
N LEU A 23 -10.11 17.74 -12.40
CA LEU A 23 -10.97 17.03 -13.34
C LEU A 23 -10.42 17.23 -14.77
N PRO A 24 -9.73 16.22 -15.33
CA PRO A 24 -9.07 16.38 -16.61
C PRO A 24 -10.10 16.50 -17.74
N CYS A 25 -9.93 17.51 -18.57
CA CYS A 25 -10.70 17.72 -19.79
C CYS A 25 -9.84 18.45 -20.83
N SER A 26 -9.77 17.92 -22.04
CA SER A 26 -8.90 18.46 -23.10
C SER A 26 -9.51 18.33 -24.49
N LEU A 27 -9.10 19.22 -25.40
CA LEU A 27 -9.49 19.20 -26.80
C LEU A 27 -8.62 18.24 -27.62
N SER A 28 -9.25 17.48 -28.52
CA SER A 28 -8.59 16.61 -29.48
C SER A 28 -9.06 16.93 -30.91
N PRO A 29 -8.19 17.35 -31.84
CA PRO A 29 -6.75 17.61 -31.64
C PRO A 29 -6.50 18.79 -30.70
N SER A 30 -5.27 18.91 -30.17
CA SER A 30 -4.87 20.01 -29.29
C SER A 30 -4.89 21.34 -30.05
N ILE A 31 -5.97 22.10 -29.84
CA ILE A 31 -6.21 23.42 -30.43
C ILE A 31 -6.40 24.45 -29.31
N SER A 32 -6.20 25.72 -29.63
CA SER A 32 -6.42 26.81 -28.68
C SER A 32 -7.89 26.91 -28.28
N ALA A 33 -8.18 26.90 -26.98
CA ALA A 33 -9.52 27.10 -26.45
C ALA A 33 -9.81 28.55 -26.04
N VAL A 34 -8.91 29.51 -26.33
CA VAL A 34 -9.02 30.92 -25.92
C VAL A 34 -10.29 31.60 -26.47
N ASP A 35 -10.66 31.29 -27.71
CA ASP A 35 -11.82 31.86 -28.39
C ASP A 35 -13.11 31.02 -28.19
N LEU A 36 -13.05 29.97 -27.37
CA LEU A 36 -14.14 29.04 -27.13
C LEU A 36 -14.83 29.35 -25.78
N GLU A 37 -16.10 28.98 -25.68
CA GLU A 37 -16.80 28.97 -24.39
C GLU A 37 -16.60 27.61 -23.71
N ILE A 38 -16.20 27.63 -22.43
CA ILE A 38 -15.98 26.43 -21.63
C ILE A 38 -16.93 26.48 -20.43
N ARG A 39 -17.70 25.41 -20.25
CA ARG A 39 -18.69 25.29 -19.19
C ARG A 39 -18.53 23.98 -18.45
N TRP A 40 -18.42 24.09 -17.13
CA TRP A 40 -18.49 22.95 -16.20
C TRP A 40 -19.78 23.03 -15.40
N PHE A 41 -20.52 21.92 -15.32
CA PHE A 41 -21.78 21.83 -14.58
C PHE A 41 -22.06 20.37 -14.18
N ARG A 42 -22.97 20.15 -13.22
CA ARG A 42 -23.28 18.79 -12.71
C ARG A 42 -24.66 18.28 -13.14
N GLY A 43 -25.64 19.18 -13.26
CA GLY A 43 -27.02 18.86 -13.60
C GLY A 43 -27.54 19.76 -14.70
N ASP A 44 -28.22 20.83 -14.32
CA ASP A 44 -28.82 21.79 -15.25
C ASP A 44 -27.76 22.64 -15.94
N TYR A 45 -27.97 22.92 -17.23
CA TYR A 45 -27.07 23.70 -18.08
C TYR A 45 -26.79 25.11 -17.54
N ASN A 46 -27.78 25.71 -16.89
CA ASN A 46 -27.71 27.05 -16.33
C ASN A 46 -26.95 27.08 -14.99
N ASP A 47 -26.74 25.93 -14.36
CA ASP A 47 -26.11 25.82 -13.05
C ASP A 47 -24.63 25.47 -13.21
N HIS A 48 -23.85 26.43 -13.70
CA HIS A 48 -22.42 26.26 -13.93
C HIS A 48 -21.63 26.23 -12.62
N VAL A 49 -20.84 25.18 -12.45
CA VAL A 49 -19.73 25.10 -11.49
C VAL A 49 -18.64 26.11 -11.87
N CYS A 50 -18.36 26.22 -13.17
CA CYS A 50 -17.37 27.15 -13.70
C CYS A 50 -17.73 27.54 -15.14
N LEU A 51 -17.52 28.81 -15.49
CA LEU A 51 -17.80 29.35 -16.83
C LEU A 51 -16.63 30.23 -17.31
N TYR A 52 -16.18 29.97 -18.53
CA TYR A 52 -15.27 30.82 -19.28
C TYR A 52 -15.93 31.22 -20.59
N GLN A 53 -16.08 32.52 -20.83
CA GLN A 53 -16.74 33.06 -22.00
C GLN A 53 -16.19 34.46 -22.29
N ASN A 54 -16.17 34.88 -23.56
CA ASN A 54 -15.70 36.20 -23.99
C ASN A 54 -14.29 36.53 -23.48
N HIS A 55 -13.39 35.53 -23.53
CA HIS A 55 -12.01 35.59 -23.02
C HIS A 55 -11.85 35.84 -21.53
N MET A 56 -12.92 35.70 -20.74
CA MET A 56 -12.89 35.94 -19.31
C MET A 56 -13.42 34.75 -18.54
N TYR A 57 -12.72 34.43 -17.45
CA TYR A 57 -13.23 33.55 -16.41
C TYR A 57 -14.28 34.29 -15.58
N VAL A 58 -15.45 33.68 -15.41
CA VAL A 58 -16.54 34.22 -14.61
C VAL A 58 -16.37 33.72 -13.18
N PRO A 59 -16.04 34.59 -12.21
CA PRO A 59 -15.67 34.18 -10.86
C PRO A 59 -16.83 33.73 -9.97
N GLN A 60 -18.06 33.97 -10.41
CA GLN A 60 -19.27 33.56 -9.71
C GLN A 60 -19.88 32.34 -10.40
N SER A 61 -19.85 31.22 -9.70
CA SER A 61 -20.69 30.07 -9.98
C SER A 61 -22.14 30.42 -9.63
N THR A 62 -23.08 29.92 -10.40
CA THR A 62 -24.51 29.98 -10.08
C THR A 62 -24.85 29.13 -8.86
N ASP A 63 -24.08 28.06 -8.62
CA ASP A 63 -24.11 27.32 -7.38
C ASP A 63 -23.05 27.88 -6.42
N SER A 64 -23.52 28.59 -5.40
CA SER A 64 -22.66 29.29 -4.46
C SER A 64 -21.69 28.38 -3.70
N SER A 65 -21.92 27.06 -3.69
CA SER A 65 -21.02 26.07 -3.07
C SER A 65 -19.66 25.91 -3.78
N TYR A 66 -19.53 26.38 -5.03
CA TYR A 66 -18.27 26.35 -5.80
C TYR A 66 -17.55 27.71 -5.86
N ASN A 67 -18.15 28.77 -5.34
CA ASN A 67 -17.55 30.10 -5.36
C ASN A 67 -16.19 30.09 -4.63
N GLY A 68 -15.13 30.48 -5.35
CA GLY A 68 -13.75 30.47 -4.83
C GLY A 68 -13.10 29.09 -4.73
N ARG A 69 -13.80 28.02 -5.14
CA ARG A 69 -13.29 26.65 -5.13
C ARG A 69 -13.04 26.08 -6.52
N ALA A 70 -13.72 26.57 -7.55
CA ALA A 70 -13.64 26.04 -8.91
C ALA A 70 -12.93 27.00 -9.86
N ASP A 71 -11.80 26.62 -10.45
CA ASP A 71 -11.04 27.43 -11.41
C ASP A 71 -10.50 26.63 -12.61
N LEU A 72 -10.10 27.33 -13.68
CA LEU A 72 -9.52 26.73 -14.88
C LEU A 72 -8.01 26.99 -14.95
N PHE A 73 -7.29 26.10 -15.64
CA PHE A 73 -5.87 26.27 -15.95
C PHE A 73 -5.65 27.25 -17.12
N LEU A 74 -5.92 28.54 -16.90
CA LEU A 74 -5.86 29.57 -17.95
C LEU A 74 -4.52 29.67 -18.67
N GLN A 75 -3.41 29.27 -18.03
CA GLN A 75 -2.07 29.26 -18.64
C GLN A 75 -1.91 28.22 -19.75
N ARG A 76 -2.74 27.16 -19.74
CA ARG A 76 -2.66 26.02 -20.67
C ARG A 76 -3.86 25.94 -21.61
N ILE A 77 -4.71 26.96 -21.61
CA ILE A 77 -5.91 27.02 -22.47
C ILE A 77 -5.55 27.08 -23.96
N THR A 78 -4.38 27.65 -24.29
CA THR A 78 -3.82 27.70 -25.65
C THR A 78 -3.39 26.32 -26.17
N GLU A 79 -3.15 25.36 -25.28
CA GLU A 79 -2.84 23.96 -25.59
C GLU A 79 -4.11 23.08 -25.68
N GLY A 80 -5.29 23.67 -25.51
CA GLY A 80 -6.56 22.95 -25.46
C GLY A 80 -6.86 22.29 -24.12
N ASN A 81 -6.17 22.70 -23.04
CA ASN A 81 -6.50 22.25 -21.70
C ASN A 81 -7.67 23.06 -21.12
N VAL A 82 -8.76 22.37 -20.84
CA VAL A 82 -10.01 22.94 -20.31
C VAL A 82 -10.41 22.26 -18.99
N SER A 83 -9.42 21.68 -18.30
CA SER A 83 -9.60 20.95 -17.04
C SER A 83 -10.07 21.87 -15.91
N LEU A 84 -10.92 21.33 -15.02
CA LEU A 84 -11.35 22.03 -13.82
C LEU A 84 -10.43 21.70 -12.66
N ASN A 85 -9.99 22.72 -11.94
CA ASN A 85 -9.38 22.58 -10.63
C ASN A 85 -10.48 22.86 -9.58
N LEU A 86 -10.75 21.88 -8.73
CA LEU A 86 -11.75 21.94 -7.67
C LEU A 86 -11.05 21.85 -6.31
N ARG A 87 -11.07 22.93 -5.55
CA ARG A 87 -10.37 23.05 -4.28
C ARG A 87 -11.21 22.59 -3.10
N SER A 88 -10.54 22.03 -2.10
CA SER A 88 -11.13 21.64 -0.82
C SER A 88 -12.39 20.81 -1.00
N VAL A 89 -12.28 19.65 -1.69
CA VAL A 89 -13.41 18.79 -2.05
C VAL A 89 -14.22 18.38 -0.82
N ILE A 90 -15.54 18.38 -0.92
CA ILE A 90 -16.48 17.98 0.14
C ILE A 90 -17.35 16.80 -0.30
N PRO A 91 -17.97 16.06 0.63
CA PRO A 91 -18.82 14.90 0.29
C PRO A 91 -19.92 15.18 -0.74
N SER A 92 -20.53 16.38 -0.73
CA SER A 92 -21.56 16.75 -1.70
C SER A 92 -21.04 16.88 -3.13
N ASP A 93 -19.72 16.97 -3.33
CA ASP A 93 -19.10 17.08 -4.65
C ASP A 93 -19.09 15.75 -5.41
N ASP A 94 -19.42 14.62 -4.76
CA ASP A 94 -19.47 13.29 -5.39
C ASP A 94 -20.50 13.19 -6.51
N GLY A 95 -20.09 12.65 -7.65
CA GLY A 95 -20.97 12.37 -8.77
C GLY A 95 -20.45 12.89 -10.11
N PRO A 96 -21.30 12.89 -11.14
CA PRO A 96 -20.90 13.27 -12.48
C PRO A 96 -20.76 14.79 -12.63
N TYR A 97 -19.75 15.19 -13.40
CA TYR A 97 -19.53 16.52 -13.91
C TYR A 97 -19.51 16.46 -15.43
N LYS A 98 -20.00 17.51 -16.07
CA LYS A 98 -19.96 17.68 -17.52
C LYS A 98 -19.04 18.83 -17.87
N CYS A 99 -18.06 18.54 -18.72
CA CYS A 99 -17.19 19.51 -19.36
C CYS A 99 -17.73 19.74 -20.77
N MET A 100 -18.27 20.92 -21.05
CA MET A 100 -18.79 21.28 -22.36
C MET A 100 -17.96 22.41 -22.95
N VAL A 101 -17.60 22.27 -24.23
CA VAL A 101 -16.88 23.30 -24.98
C VAL A 101 -17.68 23.68 -26.22
N VAL A 102 -17.91 24.98 -26.41
CA VAL A 102 -18.79 25.51 -27.45
C VAL A 102 -17.99 26.35 -28.44
N SER A 103 -18.11 26.00 -29.72
CA SER A 103 -17.67 26.73 -30.91
C SER A 103 -18.87 26.95 -31.83
N SER A 104 -19.66 28.01 -31.57
CA SER A 104 -20.95 28.25 -32.23
C SER A 104 -20.95 27.97 -33.74
N PRO A 105 -21.92 27.19 -34.27
CA PRO A 105 -23.07 26.58 -33.59
C PRO A 105 -22.80 25.18 -32.98
N TYR A 106 -21.54 24.74 -32.96
CA TYR A 106 -21.14 23.40 -32.56
C TYR A 106 -20.73 23.36 -31.08
N TYR A 107 -20.97 22.23 -30.42
CA TYR A 107 -20.47 21.95 -29.08
C TYR A 107 -20.09 20.48 -28.97
N GLU A 108 -19.19 20.19 -28.04
CA GLU A 108 -18.84 18.83 -27.62
C GLU A 108 -18.81 18.79 -26.09
N GLU A 109 -19.05 17.60 -25.52
CA GLU A 109 -19.02 17.39 -24.09
C GLU A 109 -18.36 16.07 -23.68
N ALA A 110 -17.76 16.07 -22.49
CA ALA A 110 -17.30 14.86 -21.81
C ALA A 110 -17.88 14.79 -20.39
N VAL A 111 -18.16 13.57 -19.94
CA VAL A 111 -18.62 13.30 -18.57
C VAL A 111 -17.44 12.80 -17.74
N ILE A 112 -17.19 13.46 -16.61
CA ILE A 112 -16.15 13.10 -15.65
C ILE A 112 -16.84 12.68 -14.36
N ASN A 113 -16.60 11.45 -13.91
CA ASN A 113 -17.17 10.96 -12.66
C ASN A 113 -16.22 11.25 -11.50
N VAL A 114 -16.63 12.10 -10.56
CA VAL A 114 -15.91 12.31 -9.30
C VAL A 114 -16.41 11.30 -8.28
N ARG A 115 -15.47 10.65 -7.59
CA ARG A 115 -15.74 9.77 -6.46
C ARG A 115 -15.05 10.31 -5.22
N VAL A 116 -15.85 10.85 -4.30
CA VAL A 116 -15.35 11.32 -3.02
C VAL A 116 -15.29 10.14 -2.07
N THR A 117 -14.13 9.89 -1.46
CA THR A 117 -13.93 8.78 -0.54
C THR A 117 -13.31 9.26 0.76
N ALA A 118 -13.99 9.02 1.88
CA ALA A 118 -13.45 9.20 3.21
C ALA A 118 -13.41 7.86 3.94
N LEU A 119 -12.22 7.51 4.41
CA LEU A 119 -12.06 6.38 5.32
C LEU A 119 -12.46 6.86 6.72
N GLY A 120 -13.41 6.16 7.33
CA GLY A 120 -13.84 6.50 8.68
C GLY A 120 -12.87 6.04 9.75
N SER A 121 -13.21 6.37 10.99
CA SER A 121 -12.52 5.93 12.18
C SER A 121 -12.69 4.43 12.39
N GLN A 122 -11.74 3.87 13.09
CA GLN A 122 -11.74 2.46 13.44
C GLN A 122 -12.99 2.07 14.27
N PRO A 123 -13.62 0.91 13.99
CA PRO A 123 -14.82 0.50 14.71
C PRO A 123 -14.51 0.16 16.17
N SER A 124 -15.35 0.70 17.05
CA SER A 124 -15.34 0.44 18.49
C SER A 124 -16.51 -0.48 18.85
N VAL A 125 -16.23 -1.57 19.57
CA VAL A 125 -17.27 -2.49 20.07
C VAL A 125 -17.45 -2.28 21.56
N SER A 126 -18.70 -2.13 22.00
CA SER A 126 -19.08 -1.86 23.38
C SER A 126 -20.35 -2.59 23.78
N LEU A 127 -20.56 -2.80 25.08
CA LEU A 127 -21.81 -3.36 25.60
C LEU A 127 -22.89 -2.27 25.64
N HIS A 128 -24.04 -2.58 25.05
CA HIS A 128 -25.23 -1.74 25.05
C HIS A 128 -26.40 -2.48 25.72
N SER A 129 -26.84 -1.96 26.86
CA SER A 129 -27.99 -2.50 27.61
C SER A 129 -29.08 -1.43 27.67
N PRO A 130 -30.02 -1.40 26.72
CA PRO A 130 -31.18 -0.52 26.84
C PRO A 130 -31.95 -0.96 28.08
N GLY A 131 -32.18 -0.04 29.03
CA GLY A 131 -32.67 -0.37 30.37
C GLY A 131 -33.90 -1.29 30.36
N GLY A 132 -33.71 -2.56 30.76
CA GLY A 132 -34.76 -3.60 30.78
C GLY A 132 -34.83 -4.53 29.57
N GLY A 133 -33.99 -4.34 28.55
CA GLY A 133 -33.91 -5.19 27.34
C GLY A 133 -32.79 -6.23 27.38
N GLN A 134 -32.77 -7.11 26.38
CA GLN A 134 -31.66 -8.06 26.16
C GLN A 134 -30.36 -7.28 25.90
N THR A 135 -29.25 -7.70 26.52
CA THR A 135 -27.93 -7.12 26.29
C THR A 135 -27.50 -7.27 24.83
N GLN A 136 -27.02 -6.19 24.24
CA GLN A 136 -26.55 -6.13 22.86
C GLN A 136 -25.09 -5.65 22.82
N LEU A 137 -24.36 -6.00 21.78
CA LEU A 137 -23.10 -5.36 21.43
C LEU A 137 -23.39 -4.24 20.43
N LEU A 138 -22.76 -3.08 20.64
CA LEU A 138 -22.78 -1.93 19.76
C LEU A 138 -21.41 -1.80 19.09
N CYS A 139 -21.38 -1.88 17.76
CA CYS A 139 -20.26 -1.49 16.93
C CYS A 139 -20.48 -0.09 16.36
N ARG A 140 -19.59 0.86 16.66
CA ARG A 140 -19.70 2.25 16.22
C ARG A 140 -18.45 2.72 15.49
N SER A 141 -18.63 3.42 14.38
CA SER A 141 -17.56 3.93 13.52
C SER A 141 -18.03 5.19 12.77
N GLU A 142 -17.16 6.19 12.60
CA GLU A 142 -17.56 7.56 12.21
C GLU A 142 -16.71 8.10 11.05
N GLY A 143 -17.13 9.17 10.36
CA GLY A 143 -16.30 9.84 9.37
C GLY A 143 -16.26 9.18 7.98
N TRP A 144 -17.24 8.33 7.64
CA TRP A 144 -17.26 7.61 6.36
C TRP A 144 -17.92 8.39 5.24
N PHE A 145 -17.43 8.21 4.02
CA PHE A 145 -18.16 8.58 2.81
C PHE A 145 -17.65 7.78 1.60
N PRO A 146 -18.52 7.16 0.78
CA PRO A 146 -19.97 6.98 0.97
C PRO A 146 -20.28 6.01 2.13
N ALA A 147 -21.54 5.59 2.27
CA ALA A 147 -21.95 4.70 3.35
C ALA A 147 -21.14 3.40 3.37
N PRO A 148 -20.55 3.01 4.52
CA PRO A 148 -19.80 1.77 4.62
C PRO A 148 -20.74 0.58 4.85
N ALA A 149 -20.25 -0.61 4.53
CA ALA A 149 -20.87 -1.88 4.93
C ALA A 149 -20.39 -2.26 6.33
N VAL A 150 -21.30 -2.72 7.19
CA VAL A 150 -20.96 -3.28 8.50
C VAL A 150 -21.20 -4.78 8.46
N ILE A 151 -20.21 -5.56 8.88
CA ILE A 151 -20.22 -7.02 8.83
C ILE A 151 -19.94 -7.54 10.24
N TRP A 152 -20.78 -8.44 10.72
CA TRP A 152 -20.59 -9.15 11.99
C TRP A 152 -20.22 -10.60 11.73
N THR A 153 -19.23 -11.08 12.46
CA THR A 153 -18.83 -12.49 12.46
C THR A 153 -18.86 -13.05 13.87
N ASP A 154 -19.25 -14.32 13.99
CA ASP A 154 -19.18 -15.05 15.26
C ASP A 154 -17.77 -15.60 15.51
N ARG A 155 -17.61 -16.35 16.60
CA ARG A 155 -16.35 -17.03 16.98
C ARG A 155 -15.79 -17.90 15.86
N ASP A 156 -16.68 -18.55 15.12
CA ASP A 156 -16.33 -19.54 14.12
C ASP A 156 -16.10 -18.89 12.74
N GLY A 157 -16.24 -17.56 12.67
CA GLY A 157 -16.09 -16.76 11.46
C GLY A 157 -17.32 -16.78 10.54
N HIS A 158 -18.45 -17.29 11.01
CA HIS A 158 -19.70 -17.25 10.24
C HIS A 158 -20.26 -15.83 10.21
N ASP A 159 -20.76 -15.44 9.04
CA ASP A 159 -21.46 -14.17 8.88
C ASP A 159 -22.79 -14.21 9.63
N VAL A 160 -22.86 -13.41 10.71
CA VAL A 160 -24.05 -13.22 11.55
C VAL A 160 -24.62 -11.81 11.40
N THR A 161 -24.22 -11.08 10.37
CA THR A 161 -24.67 -9.70 10.08
C THR A 161 -26.20 -9.61 9.97
N SER A 162 -26.86 -10.66 9.48
CA SER A 162 -28.32 -10.74 9.39
C SER A 162 -29.06 -10.65 10.74
N LEU A 163 -28.36 -10.93 11.85
CA LEU A 163 -28.90 -10.81 13.21
C LEU A 163 -28.72 -9.40 13.79
N SER A 164 -27.97 -8.53 13.11
CA SER A 164 -27.68 -7.18 13.54
C SER A 164 -28.68 -6.16 13.00
N SER A 165 -28.84 -5.06 13.72
CA SER A 165 -29.55 -3.86 13.27
C SER A 165 -28.56 -2.72 13.09
N THR A 166 -28.50 -2.11 11.90
CA THR A 166 -27.53 -1.03 11.61
C THR A 166 -28.25 0.28 11.33
N THR A 167 -27.81 1.34 11.98
CA THR A 167 -28.26 2.72 11.75
C THR A 167 -27.11 3.55 11.18
N VAL A 168 -27.45 4.50 10.30
CA VAL A 168 -26.49 5.42 9.69
C VAL A 168 -26.97 6.84 9.93
N GLU A 169 -26.11 7.66 10.53
CA GLU A 169 -26.35 9.07 10.81
C GLU A 169 -25.39 9.92 9.97
N LYS A 170 -25.86 11.09 9.52
CA LYS A 170 -25.07 12.03 8.73
C LYS A 170 -24.79 13.29 9.54
N ASP A 171 -23.53 13.71 9.58
CA ASP A 171 -23.14 14.95 10.27
C ASP A 171 -23.35 16.20 9.38
N SER A 172 -23.06 17.38 9.94
CA SER A 172 -23.19 18.66 9.25
C SER A 172 -22.18 18.85 8.11
N GLN A 173 -21.06 18.12 8.11
CA GLN A 173 -20.03 18.15 7.07
C GLN A 173 -20.31 17.13 5.96
N GLY A 174 -21.27 16.25 6.17
CA GLY A 174 -21.76 15.25 5.24
C GLY A 174 -21.12 13.88 5.37
N PHE A 175 -20.30 13.64 6.40
CA PHE A 175 -19.77 12.31 6.71
C PHE A 175 -20.80 11.46 7.44
N LEU A 176 -20.59 10.16 7.40
CA LEU A 176 -21.51 9.15 7.90
C LEU A 176 -20.93 8.46 9.13
N SER A 177 -21.76 8.35 10.17
CA SER A 177 -21.53 7.55 11.37
C SER A 177 -22.43 6.33 11.33
N VAL A 178 -21.83 5.15 11.49
CA VAL A 178 -22.53 3.87 11.50
C VAL A 178 -22.54 3.30 12.90
N SER A 179 -23.70 2.84 13.33
CA SER A 179 -23.91 2.15 14.60
C SER A 179 -24.67 0.86 14.34
N SER A 180 -24.06 -0.28 14.67
CA SER A 180 -24.65 -1.60 14.46
C SER A 180 -24.80 -2.34 15.78
N TYR A 181 -25.94 -2.99 15.98
CA TYR A 181 -26.35 -3.62 17.23
C TYR A 181 -26.63 -5.10 17.01
N ILE A 182 -25.97 -5.99 17.76
CA ILE A 182 -26.20 -7.45 17.69
C ILE A 182 -26.54 -8.01 19.09
N PRO A 183 -27.57 -8.86 19.26
CA PRO A 183 -27.94 -9.40 20.56
C PRO A 183 -26.94 -10.44 21.05
N VAL A 184 -26.60 -10.40 22.34
CA VAL A 184 -25.74 -11.41 22.98
C VAL A 184 -26.59 -12.65 23.30
N GLN A 185 -26.20 -13.80 22.76
CA GLN A 185 -26.79 -15.11 23.07
C GLN A 185 -25.84 -15.90 24.00
N GLN A 186 -26.39 -16.59 25.01
CA GLN A 186 -25.63 -17.21 26.11
C GLN A 186 -24.65 -18.32 25.69
N GLU A 187 -24.76 -18.84 24.47
CA GLU A 187 -23.94 -19.96 23.96
C GLU A 187 -22.71 -19.49 23.14
N SER A 188 -22.67 -18.23 22.71
CA SER A 188 -21.60 -17.65 21.88
C SER A 188 -21.18 -16.27 22.40
N ASN A 189 -20.00 -16.19 23.00
CA ASN A 189 -19.51 -14.98 23.69
C ASN A 189 -18.46 -14.17 22.90
N ILE A 190 -18.26 -14.47 21.62
CA ILE A 190 -17.22 -13.82 20.79
C ILE A 190 -17.85 -13.40 19.47
N PHE A 191 -17.75 -12.10 19.19
CA PHE A 191 -18.21 -11.47 17.95
C PHE A 191 -17.15 -10.49 17.47
N SER A 192 -17.00 -10.36 16.15
CA SER A 192 -16.13 -9.36 15.52
C SER A 192 -16.96 -8.49 14.58
N CYS A 193 -16.69 -7.18 14.61
CA CYS A 193 -17.34 -6.20 13.74
C CYS A 193 -16.31 -5.59 12.78
N LEU A 194 -16.61 -5.66 11.48
CA LEU A 194 -15.84 -5.07 10.41
C LEU A 194 -16.66 -3.98 9.72
N VAL A 195 -16.08 -2.80 9.53
CA VAL A 195 -16.68 -1.70 8.76
C VAL A 195 -15.84 -1.50 7.51
N ARG A 196 -16.47 -1.59 6.34
CA ARG A 196 -15.83 -1.63 5.02
C ARG A 196 -16.35 -0.54 4.10
N GLY A 197 -15.46 0.21 3.46
CA GLY A 197 -15.84 1.24 2.47
C GLY A 197 -16.40 0.67 1.16
N ALA A 198 -17.21 1.45 0.44
CA ALA A 198 -17.81 1.03 -0.85
C ALA A 198 -16.82 1.00 -2.04
N LEU A 199 -15.66 1.64 -1.90
CA LEU A 199 -14.56 1.60 -2.86
C LEU A 199 -13.33 1.03 -2.14
N PRO A 200 -12.61 0.05 -2.74
CA PRO A 200 -11.47 -0.57 -2.10
C PRO A 200 -10.29 0.43 -1.99
N LYS A 201 -10.13 1.02 -0.80
CA LYS A 201 -8.90 1.58 -0.24
C LYS A 201 -8.65 0.85 1.09
N PRO A 202 -7.39 0.59 1.49
CA PRO A 202 -7.05 -0.41 2.50
C PRO A 202 -7.72 -0.14 3.85
N ASP A 203 -8.52 -1.10 4.30
CA ASP A 203 -9.17 -1.14 5.61
C ASP A 203 -8.09 -1.29 6.71
N TRP A 204 -8.18 -0.50 7.78
CA TRP A 204 -7.45 -0.74 9.04
C TRP A 204 -8.44 -1.00 10.18
N GLY A 205 -8.10 -1.97 11.03
CA GLY A 205 -8.85 -2.37 12.23
C GLY A 205 -8.21 -1.94 13.55
N SER A 206 -8.97 -2.10 14.64
CA SER A 206 -8.63 -2.12 16.09
C SER A 206 -7.28 -1.58 16.65
N GLN A 207 -7.22 -0.46 17.39
CA GLN A 207 -6.11 -0.01 18.25
C GLN A 207 -6.68 0.69 19.50
N LEU A 208 -6.46 0.05 20.66
CA LEU A 208 -6.73 0.58 21.99
C LEU A 208 -5.40 0.95 22.65
N HIS A 209 -5.33 2.14 23.24
CA HIS A 209 -4.16 2.64 23.96
C HIS A 209 -4.51 2.84 25.45
N ILE A 210 -3.86 2.10 26.36
CA ILE A 210 -3.80 2.41 27.80
C ILE A 210 -2.38 2.07 28.30
N PRO A 211 -1.76 2.89 29.18
CA PRO A 211 -0.35 2.76 29.55
C PRO A 211 -0.10 1.54 30.44
N ASN A 212 1.14 1.06 30.40
CA ASN A 212 1.54 -0.20 31.00
C ASN A 212 1.76 -0.11 32.53
N ARG A 213 1.46 -1.23 33.21
CA ARG A 213 2.32 -1.74 34.28
C ARG A 213 2.37 -3.28 34.18
N ASP A 214 3.55 -3.73 33.75
CA ASP A 214 4.11 -5.09 33.79
C ASP A 214 3.58 -6.11 32.77
N GLY A 215 4.46 -6.48 31.83
CA GLY A 215 4.16 -7.34 30.68
C GLY A 215 4.56 -8.81 30.87
N HIS A 216 3.75 -9.69 30.28
CA HIS A 216 4.10 -11.07 29.91
C HIS A 216 3.35 -11.47 28.62
N ASP A 217 4.00 -12.28 27.78
CA ASP A 217 3.59 -12.68 26.42
C ASP A 217 2.99 -14.10 26.42
N VAL A 218 1.84 -14.31 25.75
CA VAL A 218 1.13 -15.61 25.71
C VAL A 218 0.65 -15.91 24.29
N THR A 219 1.47 -16.61 23.50
CA THR A 219 1.20 -16.97 22.10
C THR A 219 0.92 -18.46 21.86
N SER A 220 0.85 -19.31 22.90
CA SER A 220 0.80 -20.77 22.75
C SER A 220 -0.59 -21.42 22.73
N LEU A 221 -1.68 -20.67 22.51
CA LEU A 221 -3.04 -21.17 22.72
C LEU A 221 -4.00 -21.05 21.52
N SER A 222 -3.59 -20.61 20.33
CA SER A 222 -4.52 -20.44 19.18
C SER A 222 -4.59 -21.64 18.20
N SER A 223 -5.79 -21.97 17.72
CA SER A 223 -6.04 -22.92 16.61
C SER A 223 -6.81 -22.23 15.48
N THR A 224 -6.39 -22.36 14.22
CA THR A 224 -6.96 -21.62 13.08
C THR A 224 -7.51 -22.54 11.98
N THR A 225 -8.69 -22.23 11.43
CA THR A 225 -9.35 -22.95 10.31
C THR A 225 -9.57 -22.04 9.11
N VAL A 226 -9.51 -22.59 7.89
CA VAL A 226 -9.70 -21.85 6.63
C VAL A 226 -10.74 -22.55 5.75
N GLU A 227 -11.78 -21.82 5.32
CA GLU A 227 -12.86 -22.33 4.47
C GLU A 227 -12.99 -21.51 3.18
N LYS A 228 -13.45 -22.12 2.09
CA LYS A 228 -13.60 -21.46 0.79
C LYS A 228 -15.06 -21.45 0.34
N ASP A 229 -15.59 -20.29 -0.01
CA ASP A 229 -16.96 -20.18 -0.50
C ASP A 229 -17.10 -20.50 -2.00
N SER A 230 -18.35 -20.55 -2.47
CA SER A 230 -18.70 -20.87 -3.86
C SER A 230 -18.33 -19.77 -4.86
N GLN A 231 -17.94 -18.58 -4.40
CA GLN A 231 -17.45 -17.47 -5.22
C GLN A 231 -15.91 -17.38 -5.22
N GLY A 232 -15.25 -18.23 -4.44
CA GLY A 232 -13.80 -18.40 -4.42
C GLY A 232 -13.07 -17.63 -3.31
N PHE A 233 -13.79 -17.01 -2.37
CA PHE A 233 -13.21 -16.30 -1.25
C PHE A 233 -12.86 -17.25 -0.10
N LEU A 234 -11.75 -16.96 0.59
CA LEU A 234 -11.28 -17.72 1.74
C LEU A 234 -11.69 -16.99 3.03
N SER A 235 -12.33 -17.70 3.95
CA SER A 235 -12.62 -17.28 5.32
C SER A 235 -11.61 -17.93 6.27
N VAL A 236 -11.10 -17.20 7.26
CA VAL A 236 -10.09 -17.68 8.23
C VAL A 236 -10.60 -17.38 9.65
N SER A 237 -10.66 -18.41 10.50
CA SER A 237 -11.16 -18.30 11.88
C SER A 237 -10.13 -18.84 12.86
N SER A 238 -9.79 -18.10 13.93
CA SER A 238 -8.83 -18.54 14.96
C SER A 238 -9.46 -18.60 16.36
N TYR A 239 -9.19 -19.67 17.11
CA TYR A 239 -9.76 -19.95 18.44
C TYR A 239 -8.68 -20.01 19.50
N ILE A 240 -8.87 -19.38 20.66
CA ILE A 240 -7.97 -19.47 21.82
C ILE A 240 -8.80 -19.85 23.06
N PRO A 241 -8.47 -20.93 23.80
CA PRO A 241 -9.15 -21.26 25.03
C PRO A 241 -8.70 -20.33 26.17
N VAL A 242 -9.67 -19.68 26.81
CA VAL A 242 -9.46 -18.81 27.97
C VAL A 242 -9.35 -19.68 29.24
N GLN A 243 -8.22 -19.65 29.93
CA GLN A 243 -8.13 -20.11 31.33
C GLN A 243 -7.85 -18.90 32.24
N GLN A 244 -8.69 -18.79 33.28
CA GLN A 244 -8.82 -17.75 34.31
C GLN A 244 -7.85 -16.55 34.32
N GLU A 245 -8.48 -15.37 34.37
CA GLU A 245 -7.99 -14.01 34.66
C GLU A 245 -6.67 -13.56 33.99
N SER A 246 -6.82 -12.52 33.17
CA SER A 246 -5.76 -11.72 32.53
C SER A 246 -4.83 -12.44 31.54
N ASN A 247 -5.33 -12.66 30.32
CA ASN A 247 -4.49 -12.79 29.11
C ASN A 247 -5.15 -12.08 27.93
N ILE A 248 -4.38 -11.30 27.17
CA ILE A 248 -4.81 -10.54 25.96
C ILE A 248 -4.31 -11.29 24.73
N PHE A 249 -5.16 -11.46 23.71
CA PHE A 249 -4.79 -12.06 22.42
C PHE A 249 -5.24 -11.19 21.23
N SER A 250 -4.53 -11.27 20.10
CA SER A 250 -4.85 -10.53 18.86
C SER A 250 -5.04 -11.50 17.68
N CYS A 251 -5.96 -11.17 16.75
CA CYS A 251 -6.18 -11.92 15.51
C CYS A 251 -6.17 -10.94 14.31
N LEU A 252 -5.46 -11.31 13.24
CA LEU A 252 -5.24 -10.48 12.06
C LEU A 252 -5.64 -11.27 10.80
N VAL A 253 -6.57 -10.76 10.01
CA VAL A 253 -6.93 -11.31 8.68
C VAL A 253 -6.66 -10.24 7.62
N ARG A 254 -5.84 -10.55 6.61
CA ARG A 254 -5.52 -9.64 5.49
C ARG A 254 -5.78 -10.34 4.16
N GLY A 255 -6.53 -9.67 3.28
CA GLY A 255 -6.84 -10.14 1.92
C GLY A 255 -5.81 -9.64 0.91
N ALA A 256 -5.46 -10.51 -0.04
CA ALA A 256 -4.52 -10.21 -1.12
C ALA A 256 -5.15 -9.28 -2.19
N LEU A 257 -4.38 -8.27 -2.64
CA LEU A 257 -4.74 -7.38 -3.75
C LEU A 257 -4.21 -7.90 -5.11
N PRO A 258 -4.89 -7.58 -6.23
CA PRO A 258 -4.37 -7.84 -7.58
C PRO A 258 -3.29 -6.83 -8.01
N LYS A 259 -2.53 -7.22 -9.05
CA LYS A 259 -1.24 -6.72 -9.58
C LYS A 259 -1.08 -5.19 -9.86
N PRO A 260 0.16 -4.68 -9.98
CA PRO A 260 0.56 -3.34 -9.52
C PRO A 260 0.68 -2.26 -10.62
N ASP A 261 0.46 -1.00 -10.21
CA ASP A 261 0.81 0.22 -10.92
C ASP A 261 1.67 1.12 -9.99
N TRP A 262 2.84 1.57 -10.46
CA TRP A 262 4.01 2.03 -9.67
C TRP A 262 3.85 3.39 -8.96
N GLY A 263 2.67 4.02 -9.01
CA GLY A 263 2.45 5.37 -8.46
C GLY A 263 1.82 5.45 -7.06
N SER A 264 1.41 4.34 -6.46
CA SER A 264 0.51 4.34 -5.28
C SER A 264 0.90 3.37 -4.15
N GLN A 265 2.07 2.73 -4.22
CA GLN A 265 2.52 1.83 -3.16
C GLN A 265 3.32 2.59 -2.10
N LEU A 266 2.72 2.72 -0.92
CA LEU A 266 3.42 3.08 0.31
C LEU A 266 4.29 1.89 0.74
N HIS A 267 5.52 1.82 0.21
CA HIS A 267 6.60 1.03 0.81
C HIS A 267 7.17 1.82 1.97
N ILE A 268 7.54 1.15 3.07
CA ILE A 268 8.22 1.80 4.19
C ILE A 268 9.70 1.90 3.81
N PRO A 269 10.25 3.10 3.56
CA PRO A 269 11.69 3.26 3.36
C PRO A 269 12.39 2.73 4.61
N THR A 270 13.22 1.70 4.43
CA THR A 270 13.83 0.97 5.54
C THR A 270 15.31 1.28 5.56
N ASP A 271 15.79 1.80 6.69
CA ASP A 271 17.21 2.09 6.88
C ASP A 271 17.99 0.83 7.28
N VAL A 272 18.41 0.06 6.29
CA VAL A 272 19.13 -1.21 6.54
C VAL A 272 20.53 -0.95 7.06
N THR A 273 20.93 -1.64 8.13
CA THR A 273 22.29 -1.62 8.68
C THR A 273 22.82 -3.05 8.78
N LEU A 274 24.07 -3.27 8.38
CA LEU A 274 24.71 -4.59 8.37
C LEU A 274 25.18 -5.01 9.76
N ASP A 275 25.09 -6.31 10.03
CA ASP A 275 25.49 -6.90 11.31
C ASP A 275 26.89 -7.53 11.26
N PRO A 276 27.89 -6.94 11.93
CA PRO A 276 29.24 -7.50 12.02
C PRO A 276 29.29 -8.90 12.64
N ASP A 277 28.33 -9.28 13.48
CA ASP A 277 28.32 -10.60 14.10
C ASP A 277 27.92 -11.72 13.12
N THR A 278 27.25 -11.36 12.01
CA THR A 278 26.86 -12.30 10.95
C THR A 278 27.89 -12.36 9.81
N ALA A 279 28.68 -11.30 9.61
CA ALA A 279 29.58 -11.16 8.46
C ALA A 279 30.70 -12.22 8.43
N HIS A 280 31.00 -12.72 7.23
CA HIS A 280 32.19 -13.54 7.00
C HIS A 280 33.48 -12.83 7.45
N PRO A 281 34.48 -13.53 8.03
CA PRO A 281 35.71 -12.90 8.55
C PRO A 281 36.50 -12.07 7.55
N GLU A 282 36.45 -12.42 6.26
CA GLU A 282 37.09 -11.65 5.18
C GLU A 282 36.27 -10.45 4.68
N LEU A 283 35.05 -10.24 5.18
CA LEU A 283 34.27 -9.06 4.83
C LEU A 283 34.62 -7.89 5.75
N SER A 284 34.98 -6.77 5.13
CA SER A 284 35.18 -5.49 5.81
C SER A 284 33.93 -4.65 5.70
N LEU A 285 33.34 -4.30 6.85
CA LEU A 285 32.19 -3.41 6.95
C LEU A 285 32.64 -1.98 7.30
N SER A 286 31.95 -0.97 6.77
CA SER A 286 32.13 0.41 7.22
C SER A 286 31.61 0.63 8.65
N GLU A 287 32.10 1.67 9.32
CA GLU A 287 31.71 2.01 10.69
C GLU A 287 30.19 2.28 10.83
N ASP A 288 29.58 2.84 9.78
CA ASP A 288 28.13 3.09 9.71
C ASP A 288 27.29 1.85 9.33
N GLY A 289 27.95 0.72 9.02
CA GLY A 289 27.30 -0.53 8.60
C GLY A 289 26.55 -0.42 7.25
N LYS A 290 26.91 0.53 6.39
CA LYS A 290 26.27 0.75 5.08
C LYS A 290 27.06 0.22 3.89
N ARG A 291 28.34 -0.11 4.07
CA ARG A 291 29.23 -0.56 3.00
C ARG A 291 29.85 -1.90 3.36
N VAL A 292 30.02 -2.74 2.35
CA VAL A 292 30.70 -4.03 2.47
C VAL A 292 31.55 -4.31 1.24
N ARG A 293 32.75 -4.84 1.48
CA ARG A 293 33.66 -5.37 0.46
C ARG A 293 34.54 -6.46 1.06
N VAL A 294 35.25 -7.19 0.20
CA VAL A 294 36.30 -8.12 0.65
C VAL A 294 37.51 -7.34 1.16
N GLY A 295 38.03 -7.74 2.31
CA GLY A 295 39.23 -7.18 2.93
C GLY A 295 40.15 -8.28 3.46
N GLU A 296 40.97 -7.94 4.47
CA GLU A 296 41.82 -8.92 5.14
C GLU A 296 41.00 -9.80 6.09
N GLU A 297 41.40 -11.07 6.21
CA GLU A 297 40.79 -12.00 7.17
C GLU A 297 40.99 -11.48 8.61
N GLN A 298 39.88 -11.32 9.31
CA GLN A 298 39.87 -10.83 10.68
C GLN A 298 39.79 -11.99 11.69
N ASP A 299 40.55 -11.90 12.78
CA ASP A 299 40.47 -12.85 13.89
C ASP A 299 39.20 -12.59 14.72
N LEU A 300 38.08 -13.15 14.26
CA LEU A 300 36.75 -13.00 14.85
C LEU A 300 36.24 -14.33 15.42
N PRO A 301 35.47 -14.31 16.52
CA PRO A 301 34.90 -15.52 17.07
C PRO A 301 33.89 -16.16 16.11
N ASP A 302 34.00 -17.47 15.94
CA ASP A 302 33.04 -18.29 15.18
C ASP A 302 31.76 -18.52 15.99
N ASN A 303 30.92 -17.48 16.05
CA ASN A 303 29.61 -17.55 16.67
C ASN A 303 28.60 -18.24 15.72
N PRO A 304 27.47 -18.79 16.21
CA PRO A 304 26.51 -19.51 15.38
C PRO A 304 25.87 -18.71 14.24
N GLU A 305 25.77 -17.38 14.39
CA GLU A 305 25.11 -16.48 13.44
C GLU A 305 26.03 -16.05 12.28
N ARG A 306 27.35 -16.22 12.43
CA ARG A 306 28.40 -15.83 11.47
C ARG A 306 28.46 -16.75 10.25
N PHE A 307 28.61 -16.21 9.05
CA PHE A 307 28.99 -17.02 7.89
C PHE A 307 30.48 -17.40 7.95
N ASP A 308 30.80 -18.68 7.71
CA ASP A 308 32.18 -19.23 7.81
C ASP A 308 32.77 -19.63 6.45
N TYR A 309 31.92 -19.80 5.43
CA TYR A 309 32.31 -20.28 4.10
C TYR A 309 31.89 -19.34 2.97
N THR A 310 30.79 -18.60 3.13
CA THR A 310 30.27 -17.67 2.11
C THR A 310 30.53 -16.23 2.53
N TRP A 311 31.01 -15.38 1.61
CA TRP A 311 31.21 -13.92 1.79
C TRP A 311 29.88 -13.18 1.89
N CYS A 312 29.08 -13.54 2.87
CA CYS A 312 27.74 -13.03 3.12
C CYS A 312 27.68 -12.28 4.45
N VAL A 313 26.75 -11.34 4.55
CA VAL A 313 26.41 -10.60 5.75
C VAL A 313 24.91 -10.32 5.77
N LEU A 314 24.27 -10.40 6.94
CA LEU A 314 22.87 -10.04 7.15
C LEU A 314 22.73 -8.63 7.71
N SER A 315 21.52 -8.08 7.62
CA SER A 315 21.14 -6.92 8.40
C SER A 315 21.08 -7.22 9.90
N ARG A 316 21.30 -6.19 10.71
CA ARG A 316 21.15 -6.26 12.18
C ARG A 316 19.69 -6.40 12.59
N GLU A 317 18.81 -5.70 11.90
CA GLU A 317 17.37 -5.75 12.14
C GLU A 317 16.72 -6.74 11.17
N GLY A 318 15.96 -7.68 11.72
CA GLY A 318 15.13 -8.60 10.95
C GLY A 318 13.72 -8.06 10.74
N LEU A 319 13.19 -8.25 9.54
CA LEU A 319 11.87 -7.84 9.12
C LEU A 319 10.84 -8.89 9.57
N ALA A 320 9.93 -8.50 10.46
CA ALA A 320 8.93 -9.40 11.04
C ALA A 320 7.53 -9.24 10.42
N CYS A 321 7.20 -8.05 9.90
CA CYS A 321 5.93 -7.74 9.26
C CYS A 321 6.04 -6.45 8.45
N GLY A 322 5.11 -6.23 7.52
CA GLY A 322 5.01 -5.03 6.71
C GLY A 322 5.72 -5.11 5.38
N ARG A 323 5.68 -3.97 4.68
CA ARG A 323 6.30 -3.78 3.37
C ARG A 323 7.52 -2.88 3.49
N HIS A 324 8.67 -3.42 3.13
CA HIS A 324 9.96 -2.77 3.27
C HIS A 324 10.57 -2.48 1.92
N TYR A 325 11.25 -1.35 1.81
CA TYR A 325 12.02 -0.98 0.62
C TYR A 325 13.38 -0.41 1.00
N TRP A 326 14.41 -0.86 0.29
CA TRP A 326 15.74 -0.28 0.34
C TRP A 326 16.42 -0.36 -1.03
N GLU A 327 17.45 0.45 -1.21
CA GLU A 327 18.22 0.51 -2.45
C GLU A 327 19.69 0.14 -2.18
N VAL A 328 20.29 -0.58 -3.12
CA VAL A 328 21.69 -0.97 -3.07
C VAL A 328 22.38 -0.54 -4.35
N GLU A 329 23.49 0.18 -4.25
CA GLU A 329 24.39 0.39 -5.38
C GLU A 329 25.29 -0.85 -5.52
N GLY A 330 25.16 -1.54 -6.65
CA GLY A 330 25.86 -2.78 -6.95
C GLY A 330 27.30 -2.55 -7.42
N ASN A 331 28.18 -3.51 -7.14
CA ASN A 331 29.53 -3.58 -7.70
C ASN A 331 29.60 -4.62 -8.84
N GLU A 332 30.77 -5.22 -9.08
CA GLU A 332 30.98 -6.14 -10.21
C GLU A 332 30.51 -7.59 -9.92
N ASP A 333 30.56 -8.04 -8.67
CA ASP A 333 30.16 -9.39 -8.26
C ASP A 333 29.36 -9.33 -6.96
N TRP A 334 28.07 -9.60 -7.03
CA TRP A 334 27.19 -9.54 -5.88
C TRP A 334 26.02 -10.51 -5.93
N ARG A 335 25.54 -10.86 -4.73
CA ARG A 335 24.19 -11.39 -4.52
C ARG A 335 23.45 -10.53 -3.50
N ILE A 336 22.25 -10.12 -3.84
CA ILE A 336 21.45 -9.21 -3.02
C ILE A 336 20.04 -9.77 -2.90
N GLY A 337 19.51 -9.80 -1.68
CA GLY A 337 18.16 -10.27 -1.45
C GLY A 337 17.80 -10.34 0.01
N VAL A 338 16.97 -11.33 0.34
CA VAL A 338 16.54 -11.65 1.70
C VAL A 338 16.72 -13.11 2.06
N SER A 339 16.95 -13.36 3.34
CA SER A 339 17.10 -14.67 3.95
C SER A 339 16.13 -14.83 5.10
N ARG A 340 15.58 -16.03 5.31
CA ARG A 340 14.87 -16.33 6.57
C ARG A 340 15.85 -16.54 7.72
N GLU A 341 15.42 -16.30 8.94
CA GLU A 341 16.22 -16.40 10.17
C GLU A 341 16.89 -17.77 10.34
N SER A 342 16.16 -18.84 10.04
CA SER A 342 16.61 -20.24 10.16
C SER A 342 17.48 -20.74 9.00
N ALA A 343 17.79 -19.88 8.02
CA ALA A 343 18.61 -20.28 6.88
C ALA A 343 20.00 -20.73 7.32
N GLN A 344 20.55 -21.72 6.62
CA GLN A 344 21.86 -22.27 6.94
C GLN A 344 22.95 -21.22 6.70
N ARG A 345 23.80 -20.98 7.69
CA ARG A 345 24.91 -20.01 7.60
C ARG A 345 26.31 -20.65 7.65
N LYS A 346 26.37 -21.93 7.99
CA LYS A 346 27.62 -22.67 8.19
C LYS A 346 27.91 -23.64 7.05
N GLY A 347 29.18 -23.74 6.70
CA GLY A 347 29.69 -24.61 5.65
C GLY A 347 29.15 -24.24 4.26
N ARG A 348 29.37 -25.17 3.32
CA ARG A 348 28.96 -24.99 1.93
C ARG A 348 27.47 -25.30 1.75
N PHE A 349 26.73 -24.34 1.20
CA PHE A 349 25.33 -24.48 0.79
C PHE A 349 25.07 -23.65 -0.47
N ASP A 350 23.95 -23.94 -1.14
CA ASP A 350 23.51 -23.21 -2.33
C ASP A 350 22.43 -22.17 -1.97
N PHE A 351 22.52 -20.98 -2.54
CA PHE A 351 21.52 -19.94 -2.37
C PHE A 351 20.27 -20.29 -3.19
N THR A 352 19.23 -20.77 -2.52
CA THR A 352 17.97 -21.17 -3.14
C THR A 352 16.79 -20.83 -2.24
N PRO A 353 15.57 -20.66 -2.80
CA PRO A 353 14.34 -20.50 -2.05
C PRO A 353 14.15 -21.57 -0.98
N LYS A 354 14.47 -22.83 -1.31
CA LYS A 354 14.37 -23.97 -0.39
C LYS A 354 15.36 -23.85 0.78
N GLY A 355 16.57 -23.36 0.49
CA GLY A 355 17.58 -23.01 1.48
C GLY A 355 17.22 -21.79 2.35
N GLY A 356 16.16 -21.06 1.99
CA GLY A 356 15.70 -19.88 2.70
C GLY A 356 16.29 -18.57 2.19
N TYR A 357 16.79 -18.55 0.94
CA TYR A 357 17.38 -17.38 0.29
C TYR A 357 16.59 -16.99 -0.96
N TRP A 358 16.21 -15.72 -1.05
CA TRP A 358 15.55 -15.14 -2.23
C TRP A 358 16.29 -13.89 -2.65
N GLY A 359 16.94 -13.94 -3.80
CA GLY A 359 17.82 -12.86 -4.24
C GLY A 359 18.17 -12.94 -5.72
N LEU A 360 18.85 -11.90 -6.18
CA LEU A 360 19.48 -11.86 -7.50
C LEU A 360 20.99 -12.00 -7.36
N GLU A 361 21.60 -12.59 -8.36
CA GLU A 361 23.05 -12.68 -8.55
C GLU A 361 23.44 -11.91 -9.79
N CYS A 362 24.49 -11.10 -9.67
CA CYS A 362 25.09 -10.38 -10.78
C CYS A 362 26.60 -10.67 -10.82
N ASN A 363 27.05 -11.15 -11.98
CA ASN A 363 28.46 -11.34 -12.31
C ASN A 363 28.77 -10.47 -13.54
N SER A 364 29.37 -9.31 -13.30
CA SER A 364 29.74 -8.34 -14.32
C SER A 364 31.25 -8.24 -14.39
N SER A 365 31.82 -8.46 -15.56
CA SER A 365 33.22 -8.17 -15.87
C SER A 365 33.28 -7.19 -17.05
N PRO A 366 34.45 -6.65 -17.40
CA PRO A 366 34.58 -5.81 -18.59
C PRO A 366 34.10 -6.49 -19.89
N ASP A 367 34.20 -7.81 -19.97
CA ASP A 367 33.93 -8.60 -21.18
C ASP A 367 32.62 -9.41 -21.12
N SER A 368 32.01 -9.57 -19.94
CA SER A 368 30.80 -10.38 -19.75
C SER A 368 29.85 -9.76 -18.73
N PHE A 369 28.54 -10.01 -18.90
CA PHE A 369 27.53 -9.64 -17.93
C PHE A 369 26.54 -10.78 -17.80
N GLN A 370 26.33 -11.26 -16.59
CA GLN A 370 25.32 -12.25 -16.26
C GLN A 370 24.52 -11.75 -15.05
N LEU A 371 23.19 -11.81 -15.18
CA LEU A 371 22.26 -11.50 -14.11
C LEU A 371 21.27 -12.67 -14.03
N SER A 372 21.11 -13.25 -12.86
CA SER A 372 20.26 -14.43 -12.67
C SER A 372 19.47 -14.31 -11.36
N ALA A 373 18.25 -14.83 -11.35
CA ALA A 373 17.50 -15.02 -10.12
C ALA A 373 17.91 -16.34 -9.48
N LEU A 374 18.12 -16.32 -8.15
CA LEU A 374 18.55 -17.46 -7.33
C LEU A 374 17.45 -18.52 -7.16
N THR A 375 16.68 -18.83 -8.20
CA THR A 375 15.71 -19.95 -8.22
C THR A 375 16.43 -21.30 -8.23
N ASP A 376 15.70 -22.40 -8.11
CA ASP A 376 16.24 -23.76 -8.23
C ASP A 376 15.56 -24.50 -9.39
N PRO A 377 16.22 -24.67 -10.56
CA PRO A 377 17.56 -24.17 -10.91
C PRO A 377 17.58 -22.64 -11.12
N ALA A 378 18.77 -22.03 -11.11
CA ALA A 378 18.93 -20.59 -11.31
C ALA A 378 18.32 -20.13 -12.65
N THR A 379 17.58 -19.02 -12.63
CA THR A 379 16.91 -18.47 -13.82
C THR A 379 17.72 -17.31 -14.37
N ASP A 380 18.30 -17.47 -15.55
CA ASP A 380 18.99 -16.38 -16.24
C ASP A 380 18.01 -15.28 -16.66
N LEU A 381 18.38 -14.03 -16.39
CA LEU A 381 17.58 -12.85 -16.69
C LEU A 381 18.06 -12.14 -17.97
N PRO A 382 17.20 -11.35 -18.63
CA PRO A 382 17.57 -10.68 -19.88
C PRO A 382 18.80 -9.77 -19.75
N LEU A 383 19.75 -9.91 -20.68
CA LEU A 383 21.00 -9.11 -20.72
C LEU A 383 20.78 -7.59 -20.87
N SER A 384 19.56 -7.17 -21.25
CA SER A 384 19.15 -5.77 -21.30
C SER A 384 18.98 -5.13 -19.91
N LEU A 385 18.80 -5.94 -18.87
CA LEU A 385 18.65 -5.48 -17.50
C LEU A 385 20.05 -5.31 -16.89
N ARG A 386 20.52 -4.07 -16.80
CA ARG A 386 21.82 -3.71 -16.20
C ARG A 386 21.62 -2.72 -15.05
N PRO A 387 21.26 -3.21 -13.84
CA PRO A 387 21.05 -2.34 -12.69
C PRO A 387 22.39 -1.73 -12.26
N ARG A 388 22.45 -0.39 -12.17
CA ARG A 388 23.48 0.28 -11.36
C ARG A 388 23.03 0.31 -9.90
N ARG A 389 21.77 0.66 -9.67
CA ARG A 389 21.12 0.55 -8.37
C ARG A 389 19.97 -0.44 -8.43
N LEU A 390 19.95 -1.31 -7.43
CA LEU A 390 18.94 -2.33 -7.24
C LEU A 390 18.00 -1.92 -6.12
N GLY A 391 16.73 -1.73 -6.43
CA GLY A 391 15.66 -1.55 -5.45
C GLY A 391 15.11 -2.90 -5.03
N VAL A 392 15.00 -3.15 -3.72
CA VAL A 392 14.46 -4.38 -3.16
C VAL A 392 13.19 -4.06 -2.39
N CYS A 393 12.06 -4.57 -2.86
CA CYS A 393 10.77 -4.45 -2.18
C CYS A 393 10.40 -5.80 -1.57
N VAL A 394 10.26 -5.86 -0.25
CA VAL A 394 9.80 -7.06 0.47
C VAL A 394 8.41 -6.82 1.01
N ASP A 395 7.54 -7.80 0.81
CA ASP A 395 6.23 -7.89 1.43
C ASP A 395 6.19 -9.20 2.23
N ILE A 396 6.31 -9.08 3.56
CA ILE A 396 6.42 -10.24 4.46
C ILE A 396 5.10 -11.00 4.48
N GLU A 397 3.97 -10.28 4.50
CA GLU A 397 2.63 -10.85 4.52
C GLU A 397 2.28 -11.54 3.21
N GLU A 398 2.59 -10.93 2.07
CA GLU A 398 2.39 -11.54 0.76
C GLU A 398 3.46 -12.59 0.42
N ARG A 399 4.47 -12.75 1.29
CA ARG A 399 5.62 -13.65 1.09
C ARG A 399 6.27 -13.42 -0.28
N LYS A 400 6.49 -12.15 -0.61
CA LYS A 400 7.06 -11.71 -1.88
C LYS A 400 8.30 -10.86 -1.66
N VAL A 401 9.27 -11.02 -2.54
CA VAL A 401 10.36 -10.05 -2.72
C VAL A 401 10.49 -9.73 -4.20
N SER A 402 10.53 -8.44 -4.52
CA SER A 402 10.58 -7.91 -5.88
C SER A 402 11.78 -6.99 -6.06
N PHE A 403 12.38 -7.07 -7.24
CA PHE A 403 13.62 -6.39 -7.59
C PHE A 403 13.41 -5.43 -8.76
N TYR A 404 14.01 -4.25 -8.68
CA TYR A 404 13.84 -3.18 -9.66
C TYR A 404 15.17 -2.50 -10.01
N ILE A 405 15.28 -2.04 -11.25
CA ILE A 405 16.28 -1.06 -11.66
C ILE A 405 15.76 0.31 -11.21
N VAL A 406 16.46 0.96 -10.28
CA VAL A 406 16.00 2.23 -9.68
C VAL A 406 15.93 3.35 -10.72
N GLU A 407 16.94 3.45 -11.58
CA GLU A 407 17.07 4.54 -12.55
C GLU A 407 15.91 4.57 -13.56
N SER A 408 15.56 3.40 -14.10
CA SER A 408 14.54 3.26 -15.13
C SER A 408 13.19 2.80 -14.57
N ARG A 409 13.09 2.61 -13.24
CA ARG A 409 11.91 2.07 -12.54
C ARG A 409 11.38 0.79 -13.18
N THR A 410 12.32 -0.05 -13.64
CA THR A 410 12.00 -1.25 -14.40
C THR A 410 12.01 -2.45 -13.47
N HIS A 411 10.93 -3.21 -13.46
CA HIS A 411 10.86 -4.49 -12.76
C HIS A 411 11.84 -5.50 -13.37
N ILE A 412 12.59 -6.20 -12.52
CA ILE A 412 13.56 -7.22 -12.90
C ILE A 412 12.97 -8.61 -12.67
N PHE A 413 12.61 -8.91 -11.42
CA PHE A 413 12.14 -10.22 -11.02
C PHE A 413 11.36 -10.15 -9.70
N THR A 414 10.46 -11.10 -9.48
CA THR A 414 9.75 -11.27 -8.21
C THR A 414 9.76 -12.74 -7.81
N PHE A 415 10.19 -13.03 -6.59
CA PHE A 415 9.92 -14.31 -5.95
C PHE A 415 8.55 -14.21 -5.28
N THR A 416 7.68 -15.16 -5.61
CA THR A 416 6.42 -15.38 -4.89
C THR A 416 6.56 -16.58 -3.96
N ASP A 417 5.67 -16.68 -2.98
CA ASP A 417 5.54 -17.85 -2.13
C ASP A 417 6.80 -18.15 -1.30
N MET A 418 7.46 -17.11 -0.76
CA MET A 418 8.60 -17.28 0.14
C MET A 418 8.23 -18.21 1.32
N GLU A 419 8.98 -19.30 1.47
CA GLU A 419 8.76 -20.34 2.46
C GLU A 419 9.54 -20.07 3.77
N PHE A 420 8.83 -19.58 4.78
CA PHE A 420 9.35 -19.42 6.14
C PHE A 420 8.24 -19.67 7.17
N SER A 421 8.65 -19.94 8.41
CA SER A 421 7.76 -20.26 9.53
C SER A 421 7.03 -19.02 10.04
N GLN A 422 5.87 -19.21 10.68
CA GLN A 422 5.10 -18.10 11.22
C GLN A 422 5.89 -17.42 12.36
N GLY A 423 6.06 -16.10 12.27
CA GLY A 423 6.84 -15.30 13.23
C GLY A 423 8.35 -15.34 12.99
N GLU A 424 8.82 -16.09 11.99
CA GLU A 424 10.22 -16.09 11.58
C GLU A 424 10.59 -14.77 10.91
N LYS A 425 11.71 -14.17 11.31
CA LYS A 425 12.17 -12.92 10.72
C LYS A 425 12.85 -13.14 9.37
N ILE A 426 12.75 -12.14 8.51
CA ILE A 426 13.42 -12.08 7.22
C ILE A 426 14.50 -11.01 7.27
N TYR A 427 15.73 -11.36 6.92
CA TYR A 427 16.88 -10.46 6.98
C TYR A 427 17.35 -10.14 5.56
N PRO A 428 17.44 -8.85 5.18
CA PRO A 428 18.28 -8.42 4.07
C PRO A 428 19.66 -9.07 4.14
N PHE A 429 20.16 -9.59 3.02
CA PHE A 429 21.53 -10.09 2.91
C PHE A 429 22.26 -9.43 1.75
N LEU A 430 23.56 -9.27 1.93
CA LEU A 430 24.50 -8.89 0.90
C LEU A 430 25.61 -9.93 0.83
N TYR A 431 25.98 -10.28 -0.39
CA TYR A 431 27.14 -11.09 -0.70
C TYR A 431 27.98 -10.36 -1.74
N THR A 432 29.29 -10.40 -1.59
CA THR A 432 30.21 -9.92 -2.64
C THR A 432 31.57 -10.60 -2.54
N TRP A 433 32.19 -10.81 -3.69
CA TRP A 433 33.59 -11.22 -3.79
C TRP A 433 34.52 -10.04 -4.20
N ASP A 434 33.96 -8.85 -4.46
CA ASP A 434 34.73 -7.71 -4.95
C ASP A 434 35.58 -7.09 -3.82
N SER A 435 36.89 -6.95 -4.06
CA SER A 435 37.84 -6.28 -3.16
C SER A 435 38.05 -4.81 -3.48
N ASP A 436 37.71 -4.39 -4.69
CA ASP A 436 38.05 -3.08 -5.25
C ASP A 436 36.91 -2.07 -5.08
N LYS A 437 35.65 -2.53 -5.11
CA LYS A 437 34.46 -1.68 -5.00
C LYS A 437 33.50 -2.16 -3.92
N ASP A 438 33.06 -1.22 -3.09
CA ASP A 438 32.03 -1.46 -2.09
C ASP A 438 30.67 -1.77 -2.73
N LEU A 439 29.94 -2.73 -2.15
CA LEU A 439 28.48 -2.70 -2.17
C LEU A 439 27.99 -1.67 -1.16
N VAL A 440 27.05 -0.81 -1.57
CA VAL A 440 26.61 0.32 -0.75
C VAL A 440 25.09 0.29 -0.56
N LEU A 441 24.65 0.21 0.69
CA LEU A 441 23.27 0.49 1.10
C LEU A 441 23.03 2.00 1.03
N LEU A 442 22.05 2.40 0.24
CA LEU A 442 21.71 3.82 0.06
C LEU A 442 20.76 4.29 1.17
N PRO A 443 20.83 5.57 1.56
CA PRO A 443 19.94 6.14 2.55
C PRO A 443 18.48 6.08 2.08
N PRO A 444 17.50 5.98 2.99
CA PRO A 444 16.09 5.91 2.62
C PRO A 444 15.65 7.20 1.92
N VAL A 445 15.13 7.08 0.70
CA VAL A 445 14.59 8.22 -0.05
C VAL A 445 13.26 8.63 0.57
N HIS A 446 13.24 9.78 1.23
CA HIS A 446 12.02 10.38 1.75
C HIS A 446 11.38 11.22 0.63
N CYS A 447 10.05 11.18 0.50
CA CYS A 447 9.34 12.14 -0.36
C CYS A 447 9.60 13.56 0.16
N GLY A 448 10.53 14.29 -0.46
CA GLY A 448 10.93 15.63 -0.02
C GLY A 448 12.19 16.21 -0.66
N ASP A 449 13.05 15.39 -1.29
CA ASP A 449 14.29 15.84 -1.94
C ASP A 449 14.21 15.91 -3.48
#